data_AF-A0A4Q3A585-F1
#
_entry.id   AF-A0A4Q3A585-F1
#
_cell.length_a   1.000
_cell.length_b   1.000
_cell.length_c   1.000
_cell.angle_alpha   90.00
_cell.angle_beta   90.00
_cell.angle_gamma   90.00
#
_symmetry.space_group_name_H-M   'P 1'
#
loop_
_entity.id
_entity.type
_entity.pdbx_description
1 polymer ?
#
loop_
_entity_poly.entity_id
_entity_poly.type
_entity_poly.pdbx_seq_one_letter_code
_entity_poly.pdbx_strand_id
1 'polypeptide(L)'
;MLNHPTADHCETMNRKPVLYRDAKTVLNMESLQFQEKLLCDGIVFNLGDACAYSCTFCYVGTSQRYHAPPLIKAYNNACGSDLEFQGVVIRRKKAVDLLRAQLLNKDGSPRYPDQDDRRVVYSSTLVDVAANMDLLRETAEACNLILDHTSWQIRLLSKSNLLHKLVADLLIPERHHQRLIFGFSTGTLDDRVAAAIEQGTAKVSKRIESLHWLQDRGLRTFGMICPSLPQDDYDPFSREACAAIRADRCEHVWAEVINLRGQSLTRTIDVLKEAGLDEDADRLHDVSGKGAEQRWDEYARETFVAHAKHVPAGRLRFLQYLTPSSAEWWASRRPEVAVCLGKYAITAVDLISPEEPGSSGEPAVVSPETSDHDEKYLAEREQIVSLGIKATIATAKALYEIHSFGGGRLWKAGHPTFEAYCQKRWDLKKSQAYRLVECGKFIAALEKDGRDGDSPFGEKLPKNEGQVRPLMTLPDEHRLECWNGIVSGADPSALTAGEVRVKVREFAEERELPGFASGKQD
;
A
#
# COMPACT_ATOMS: atom_id res chain seq x y z
N MET A 1 -26.35 -7.79 -15.62
CA MET A 1 -26.67 -6.88 -16.74
C MET A 1 -26.02 -5.55 -16.42
N LEU A 2 -25.00 -5.16 -17.18
CA LEU A 2 -24.32 -3.88 -17.01
C LEU A 2 -25.22 -2.82 -17.65
N ASN A 3 -25.82 -1.94 -16.84
CA ASN A 3 -26.51 -0.76 -17.37
C ASN A 3 -25.48 0.11 -18.07
N HIS A 4 -25.60 0.26 -19.39
CA HIS A 4 -24.86 1.26 -20.15
C HIS A 4 -25.41 2.64 -19.82
N PRO A 5 -24.59 3.61 -19.38
CA PRO A 5 -25.04 4.99 -19.23
C PRO A 5 -25.23 5.60 -20.62
N THR A 6 -26.42 6.14 -20.88
CA THR A 6 -26.66 7.05 -22.01
C THR A 6 -25.99 8.40 -21.73
N ALA A 7 -25.50 9.05 -22.78
CA ALA A 7 -24.55 10.17 -22.73
C ALA A 7 -25.04 11.49 -22.07
N ASP A 8 -26.27 11.57 -21.56
CA ASP A 8 -26.87 12.87 -21.17
C ASP A 8 -26.65 13.32 -19.73
N HIS A 9 -26.14 12.49 -18.82
CA HIS A 9 -25.75 12.95 -17.47
C HIS A 9 -24.61 12.11 -16.90
N CYS A 10 -23.38 12.35 -17.35
CA CYS A 10 -22.23 11.84 -16.61
C CYS A 10 -21.96 12.77 -15.43
N GLU A 11 -22.28 12.32 -14.22
CA GLU A 11 -21.93 13.02 -12.98
C GLU A 11 -20.43 13.33 -12.98
N THR A 12 -20.05 14.56 -12.60
CA THR A 12 -18.64 14.95 -12.52
C THR A 12 -18.28 15.45 -11.13
N MET A 13 -17.06 15.15 -10.70
CA MET A 13 -16.44 15.71 -9.50
C MET A 13 -15.10 16.31 -9.91
N ASN A 14 -14.90 17.60 -9.60
CA ASN A 14 -13.68 18.34 -9.95
C ASN A 14 -13.33 18.24 -11.45
N ARG A 15 -14.36 18.34 -12.32
CA ARG A 15 -14.26 18.23 -13.79
C ARG A 15 -13.87 16.84 -14.32
N LYS A 16 -13.88 15.80 -13.48
CA LYS A 16 -13.65 14.42 -13.87
C LYS A 16 -14.96 13.63 -13.84
N PRO A 17 -15.22 12.72 -14.79
CA PRO A 17 -16.36 11.83 -14.72
C PRO A 17 -16.29 10.92 -13.48
N VAL A 18 -17.45 10.69 -12.87
CA VAL A 18 -17.61 9.79 -11.73
C VAL A 18 -18.06 8.43 -12.21
N LEU A 19 -17.24 7.43 -11.95
CA LEU A 19 -17.53 6.03 -12.19
C LEU A 19 -17.95 5.35 -10.89
N TYR A 20 -18.91 4.44 -10.98
CA TYR A 20 -19.43 3.71 -9.83
C TYR A 20 -19.15 2.22 -9.95
N ARG A 21 -18.65 1.63 -8.86
CA ARG A 21 -18.52 0.17 -8.76
C ARG A 21 -19.22 -0.38 -7.54
N ASP A 22 -19.65 -1.63 -7.65
CA ASP A 22 -20.10 -2.41 -6.51
C ASP A 22 -18.91 -2.74 -5.60
N ALA A 23 -19.14 -2.73 -4.29
CA ALA A 23 -18.15 -3.07 -3.28
C ALA A 23 -18.76 -3.99 -2.23
N LYS A 24 -17.94 -4.92 -1.70
CA LYS A 24 -18.35 -5.83 -0.60
C LYS A 24 -18.09 -5.25 0.78
N THR A 25 -17.14 -4.32 0.87
CA THR A 25 -16.75 -3.65 2.11
C THR A 25 -16.34 -2.21 1.81
N VAL A 26 -16.60 -1.31 2.76
CA VAL A 26 -16.00 0.03 2.86
C VAL A 26 -15.21 0.20 4.15
N LEU A 27 -15.46 -0.63 5.17
CA LEU A 27 -14.72 -0.71 6.43
C LEU A 27 -13.85 -1.98 6.47
N ASN A 28 -12.53 -1.81 6.47
CA ASN A 28 -11.60 -2.91 6.68
C ASN A 28 -11.08 -2.85 8.12
N MET A 29 -11.26 -3.95 8.86
CA MET A 29 -10.84 -4.08 10.25
C MET A 29 -9.36 -4.45 10.40
N GLU A 30 -8.71 -4.91 9.32
CA GLU A 30 -7.36 -5.48 9.34
C GLU A 30 -6.53 -4.93 8.17
N SER A 31 -6.02 -3.72 8.37
CA SER A 31 -5.14 -3.03 7.45
C SER A 31 -3.73 -2.96 8.02
N LEU A 32 -2.99 -4.08 7.91
CA LEU A 32 -1.60 -4.18 8.35
C LEU A 32 -0.74 -3.04 7.76
N GLN A 33 -0.93 -2.73 6.47
CA GLN A 33 -0.18 -1.66 5.80
C GLN A 33 -0.30 -0.28 6.48
N PHE A 34 -1.46 0.06 7.02
CA PHE A 34 -1.67 1.35 7.70
C PHE A 34 -1.43 1.26 9.21
N GLN A 35 -1.54 0.06 9.79
CA GLN A 35 -1.11 -0.23 11.15
C GLN A 35 0.41 -0.12 11.31
N GLU A 36 1.19 -0.70 10.39
CA GLU A 36 2.66 -0.60 10.36
C GLU A 36 3.14 0.84 10.21
N LYS A 37 2.36 1.68 9.51
CA LYS A 37 2.59 3.13 9.40
C LYS A 37 2.22 3.90 10.67
N LEU A 38 1.63 3.24 11.66
CA LEU A 38 1.10 3.83 12.90
C LEU A 38 0.00 4.87 12.66
N LEU A 39 -0.61 4.87 11.47
CA LEU A 39 -1.69 5.79 11.09
C LEU A 39 -3.04 5.41 11.70
N CYS A 40 -3.22 4.15 12.09
CA CYS A 40 -4.41 3.59 12.72
C CYS A 40 -4.07 2.30 13.47
N ASP A 41 -5.04 1.78 14.22
CA ASP A 41 -4.95 0.47 14.88
C ASP A 41 -5.48 -0.65 13.97
N GLY A 42 -5.13 -0.59 12.68
CA GLY A 42 -5.53 -1.55 11.66
C GLY A 42 -6.91 -1.30 11.02
N ILE A 43 -7.72 -0.38 11.55
CA ILE A 43 -9.05 -0.10 10.99
C ILE A 43 -8.96 1.04 9.97
N VAL A 44 -9.44 0.81 8.76
CA VAL A 44 -9.55 1.85 7.72
C VAL A 44 -10.92 1.84 7.06
N PHE A 45 -11.39 3.00 6.61
CA PHE A 45 -12.56 3.08 5.73
C PHE A 45 -12.32 3.89 4.47
N ASN A 46 -12.91 3.45 3.35
CA ASN A 46 -12.84 4.14 2.07
C ASN A 46 -14.18 4.06 1.33
N LEU A 47 -14.66 5.23 0.91
CA LEU A 47 -15.93 5.39 0.20
C LEU A 47 -15.75 5.42 -1.34
N GLY A 48 -14.50 5.41 -1.81
CA GLY A 48 -14.14 5.36 -3.21
C GLY A 48 -12.77 4.71 -3.43
N ASP A 49 -12.34 4.67 -4.69
CA ASP A 49 -11.11 4.02 -5.12
C ASP A 49 -10.24 4.88 -6.07
N ALA A 50 -10.75 5.99 -6.60
CA ALA A 50 -9.95 6.97 -7.33
C ALA A 50 -10.37 8.40 -6.94
N CYS A 51 -9.38 9.25 -6.71
CA CYS A 51 -9.56 10.57 -6.09
C CYS A 51 -9.96 11.65 -7.10
N ALA A 52 -10.66 12.69 -6.60
CA ALA A 52 -10.97 13.89 -7.37
C ALA A 52 -9.74 14.75 -7.72
N TYR A 53 -8.57 14.43 -7.17
CA TYR A 53 -7.29 15.09 -7.39
C TYR A 53 -6.40 14.31 -8.35
N SER A 54 -5.45 14.98 -9.00
CA SER A 54 -4.53 14.39 -9.99
C SER A 54 -3.06 14.56 -9.59
N CYS A 55 -2.72 14.22 -8.35
CA CYS A 55 -1.33 14.29 -7.90
C CYS A 55 -0.44 13.39 -8.76
N THR A 56 0.64 13.92 -9.34
CA THR A 56 1.51 13.21 -10.31
C THR A 56 2.21 11.99 -9.69
N PHE A 57 2.48 12.08 -8.39
CA PHE A 57 3.15 11.07 -7.58
C PHE A 57 2.20 10.06 -6.90
N CYS A 58 0.89 10.14 -7.17
CA CYS A 58 -0.11 9.33 -6.47
C CYS A 58 0.14 7.82 -6.65
N TYR A 59 0.23 7.08 -5.53
CA TYR A 59 0.44 5.62 -5.54
C TYR A 59 -0.85 4.82 -5.79
N VAL A 60 -2.02 5.43 -5.66
CA VAL A 60 -3.31 4.72 -5.62
C VAL A 60 -3.61 4.00 -6.93
N GLY A 61 -3.20 4.56 -8.08
CA GLY A 61 -3.37 3.90 -9.38
C GLY A 61 -2.74 2.49 -9.39
N THR A 62 -1.53 2.36 -8.83
CA THR A 62 -0.87 1.06 -8.66
C THR A 62 -1.63 0.16 -7.69
N SER A 63 -2.15 0.69 -6.58
CA SER A 63 -2.97 -0.07 -5.62
C SER A 63 -4.31 -0.54 -6.20
N GLN A 64 -4.84 0.15 -7.20
CA GLN A 64 -6.14 -0.12 -7.83
C GLN A 64 -6.05 -0.78 -9.21
N ARG A 65 -4.86 -1.30 -9.57
CA ARG A 65 -4.57 -1.93 -10.88
C ARG A 65 -5.54 -3.04 -11.31
N TYR A 66 -6.24 -3.68 -10.37
CA TYR A 66 -7.22 -4.73 -10.69
C TYR A 66 -8.66 -4.23 -10.79
N HIS A 67 -8.98 -3.10 -10.14
CA HIS A 67 -10.35 -2.61 -10.02
C HIS A 67 -10.64 -1.44 -10.97
N ALA A 68 -9.67 -0.52 -11.15
CA ALA A 68 -9.88 0.69 -11.93
C ALA A 68 -9.82 0.46 -13.46
N PRO A 69 -8.85 -0.29 -14.03
CA PRO A 69 -8.72 -0.37 -15.49
C PRO A 69 -9.94 -0.92 -16.23
N PRO A 70 -10.65 -1.97 -15.74
CA PRO A 70 -11.87 -2.44 -16.42
C PRO A 70 -12.98 -1.39 -16.47
N LEU A 71 -13.12 -0.56 -15.42
CA LEU A 71 -14.13 0.50 -15.35
C LEU A 71 -13.79 1.64 -16.29
N ILE A 72 -12.54 2.08 -16.28
CA ILE A 72 -12.04 3.16 -17.15
C ILE A 72 -12.16 2.74 -18.61
N LYS A 73 -11.75 1.52 -18.97
CA LYS A 73 -11.89 0.99 -20.33
C LYS A 73 -13.34 0.95 -20.79
N ALA A 74 -14.25 0.52 -19.92
CA ALA A 74 -15.68 0.49 -20.24
C ALA A 74 -16.24 1.91 -20.48
N TYR A 75 -15.81 2.88 -19.67
CA TYR A 75 -16.18 4.29 -19.83
C TYR A 75 -15.61 4.87 -21.13
N ASN A 76 -14.31 4.69 -21.38
CA ASN A 76 -13.63 5.16 -22.58
C ASN A 76 -14.31 4.64 -23.85
N ASN A 77 -14.66 3.34 -23.88
CA ASN A 77 -15.40 2.74 -24.99
C ASN A 77 -16.81 3.32 -25.17
N ALA A 78 -17.54 3.58 -24.08
CA ALA A 78 -18.91 4.07 -24.13
C ALA A 78 -18.99 5.55 -24.54
N CYS A 79 -18.00 6.35 -24.12
CA CYS A 79 -18.00 7.79 -24.30
C CYS A 79 -17.05 8.30 -25.40
N GLY A 80 -16.32 7.40 -26.08
CA GLY A 80 -15.31 7.79 -27.07
C GLY A 80 -14.20 8.66 -26.49
N SER A 81 -13.74 8.32 -25.29
CA SER A 81 -12.68 9.06 -24.57
C SER A 81 -11.44 8.19 -24.36
N ASP A 82 -10.34 8.81 -23.92
CA ASP A 82 -9.07 8.11 -23.64
C ASP A 82 -8.53 8.56 -22.27
N LEU A 83 -9.36 8.41 -21.23
CA LEU A 83 -8.98 8.80 -19.88
C LEU A 83 -8.11 7.73 -19.22
N GLU A 84 -7.13 8.17 -18.46
CA GLU A 84 -6.35 7.34 -17.54
C GLU A 84 -6.89 7.40 -16.10
N PHE A 85 -6.23 6.71 -15.17
CA PHE A 85 -6.63 6.64 -13.75
C PHE A 85 -6.80 8.03 -13.11
N GLN A 86 -5.91 8.96 -13.41
CA GLN A 86 -5.94 10.33 -12.89
C GLN A 86 -7.09 11.14 -13.52
N GLY A 87 -7.64 10.72 -14.66
CA GLY A 87 -8.71 11.39 -15.37
C GLY A 87 -10.12 11.09 -14.84
N VAL A 88 -10.27 10.17 -13.88
CA VAL A 88 -11.58 9.73 -13.37
C VAL A 88 -11.68 9.80 -11.85
N VAL A 89 -12.92 9.84 -11.35
CA VAL A 89 -13.24 9.55 -9.94
C VAL A 89 -13.95 8.21 -9.88
N ILE A 90 -13.58 7.34 -8.94
CA ILE A 90 -14.25 6.05 -8.76
C ILE A 90 -14.85 6.02 -7.36
N ARG A 91 -16.18 5.92 -7.27
CA ARG A 91 -16.94 5.80 -6.02
C ARG A 91 -17.50 4.39 -5.85
N ARG A 92 -17.69 3.99 -4.60
CA ARG A 92 -18.37 2.73 -4.25
C ARG A 92 -19.86 3.00 -4.15
N LYS A 93 -20.68 2.22 -4.85
CA LYS A 93 -22.15 2.38 -4.81
C LYS A 93 -22.65 2.18 -3.38
N LYS A 94 -23.53 3.07 -2.92
CA LYS A 94 -24.17 3.01 -1.60
C LYS A 94 -23.17 2.78 -0.46
N ALA A 95 -22.03 3.49 -0.51
CA ALA A 95 -20.92 3.27 0.40
C ALA A 95 -21.34 3.43 1.88
N VAL A 96 -22.16 4.44 2.19
CA VAL A 96 -22.65 4.68 3.55
C VAL A 96 -23.62 3.58 4.03
N ASP A 97 -24.53 3.11 3.18
CA ASP A 97 -25.41 1.97 3.52
C ASP A 97 -24.60 0.70 3.80
N LEU A 98 -23.55 0.47 3.01
CA LEU A 98 -22.63 -0.65 3.21
C LEU A 98 -21.90 -0.51 4.54
N LEU A 99 -21.41 0.68 4.89
CA LEU A 99 -20.80 0.96 6.20
C LEU A 99 -21.78 0.67 7.34
N ARG A 100 -23.03 1.14 7.23
CA ARG A 100 -24.08 0.88 8.22
C ARG A 100 -24.29 -0.63 8.42
N ALA A 101 -24.37 -1.40 7.33
CA ALA A 101 -24.50 -2.86 7.39
C ALA A 101 -23.28 -3.57 8.00
N GLN A 102 -22.08 -2.96 7.90
CA GLN A 102 -20.86 -3.45 8.52
C GLN A 102 -20.71 -3.08 10.00
N LEU A 103 -21.39 -2.03 10.46
CA LEU A 103 -21.36 -1.56 11.86
C LEU A 103 -22.52 -2.10 12.70
N LEU A 104 -23.67 -2.41 12.08
CA LEU A 104 -24.89 -2.79 12.77
C LEU A 104 -25.35 -4.22 12.46
N ASN A 105 -25.94 -4.86 13.46
CA ASN A 105 -26.71 -6.09 13.30
C ASN A 105 -28.06 -5.79 12.62
N LYS A 106 -28.79 -6.84 12.23
CA LYS A 106 -30.10 -6.70 11.57
C LYS A 106 -31.16 -6.02 12.44
N ASP A 107 -31.03 -6.11 13.76
CA ASP A 107 -31.90 -5.47 14.75
C ASP A 107 -31.50 -4.02 15.06
N GLY A 108 -30.45 -3.50 14.41
CA GLY A 108 -29.91 -2.16 14.62
C GLY A 108 -28.93 -2.05 15.79
N SER A 109 -28.64 -3.14 16.52
CA SER A 109 -27.64 -3.12 17.59
C SER A 109 -26.21 -3.00 17.04
N PRO A 110 -25.29 -2.30 17.72
CA PRO A 110 -23.90 -2.21 17.31
C PRO A 110 -23.18 -3.56 17.31
N ARG A 111 -22.36 -3.82 16.28
CA ARG A 111 -21.48 -5.00 16.20
C ARG A 111 -20.21 -4.86 17.04
N TYR A 112 -19.83 -3.62 17.38
CA TYR A 112 -18.64 -3.30 18.16
C TYR A 112 -19.03 -2.48 19.41
N PRO A 113 -19.73 -3.11 20.38
CA PRO A 113 -20.36 -2.40 21.50
C PRO A 113 -19.40 -2.06 22.64
N ASP A 114 -18.15 -2.51 22.58
CA ASP A 114 -17.16 -2.28 23.64
C ASP A 114 -16.98 -0.77 23.88
N GLN A 115 -17.26 -0.35 25.12
CA GLN A 115 -17.21 1.05 25.52
C GLN A 115 -15.79 1.55 25.76
N ASP A 116 -14.82 0.65 25.90
CA ASP A 116 -13.41 0.94 26.17
C ASP A 116 -12.52 0.77 24.92
N ASP A 117 -13.09 0.30 23.80
CA ASP A 117 -12.37 0.18 22.53
C ASP A 117 -12.09 1.57 21.92
N ARG A 118 -10.90 2.09 22.21
CA ARG A 118 -10.41 3.40 21.74
C ARG A 118 -9.60 3.32 20.45
N ARG A 119 -9.65 2.21 19.70
CA ARG A 119 -8.89 2.08 18.45
C ARG A 119 -9.12 3.25 17.48
N VAL A 120 -8.06 3.66 16.79
CA VAL A 120 -8.07 4.73 15.79
C VAL A 120 -8.39 4.12 14.42
N VAL A 121 -9.48 4.58 13.82
CA VAL A 121 -9.84 4.34 12.43
C VAL A 121 -9.21 5.41 11.54
N TYR A 122 -8.61 5.02 10.42
CA TYR A 122 -8.04 5.97 9.46
C TYR A 122 -8.79 5.99 8.13
N SER A 123 -8.93 7.17 7.54
CA SER A 123 -9.40 7.34 6.17
C SER A 123 -8.49 8.29 5.40
N SER A 124 -8.62 8.28 4.07
CA SER A 124 -7.64 8.78 3.10
C SER A 124 -6.57 7.78 2.66
N THR A 125 -6.91 6.49 2.60
CA THR A 125 -5.99 5.44 2.10
C THR A 125 -6.02 5.26 0.57
N LEU A 126 -7.16 5.57 -0.07
CA LEU A 126 -7.36 5.45 -1.52
C LEU A 126 -7.89 6.75 -2.15
N VAL A 127 -8.70 7.50 -1.42
CA VAL A 127 -9.32 8.73 -1.90
C VAL A 127 -9.26 9.79 -0.81
N ASP A 128 -9.12 11.05 -1.19
CA ASP A 128 -9.22 12.15 -0.25
C ASP A 128 -10.65 12.25 0.31
N VAL A 129 -10.76 12.35 1.63
CA VAL A 129 -12.05 12.34 2.36
C VAL A 129 -12.81 13.66 2.24
N ALA A 130 -12.15 14.72 1.77
CA ALA A 130 -12.69 16.07 1.78
C ALA A 130 -12.33 16.84 0.50
N ALA A 131 -12.18 16.16 -0.64
CA ALA A 131 -11.70 16.82 -1.85
C ALA A 131 -12.64 17.93 -2.39
N ASN A 132 -13.92 17.85 -2.04
CA ASN A 132 -14.94 18.88 -2.27
C ASN A 132 -16.03 18.75 -1.19
N MET A 133 -17.03 19.64 -1.19
CA MET A 133 -18.09 19.64 -0.17
C MET A 133 -18.99 18.40 -0.22
N ASP A 134 -19.17 17.76 -1.37
CA ASP A 134 -20.00 16.56 -1.48
C ASP A 134 -19.30 15.38 -0.80
N LEU A 135 -18.01 15.21 -1.06
CA LEU A 135 -17.17 14.20 -0.39
C LEU A 135 -17.00 14.49 1.10
N LEU A 136 -16.91 15.76 1.50
CA LEU A 136 -16.88 16.15 2.92
C LEU A 136 -18.17 15.72 3.64
N ARG A 137 -19.35 15.95 3.03
CA ARG A 137 -20.64 15.56 3.62
C ARG A 137 -20.80 14.04 3.70
N GLU A 138 -20.41 13.31 2.64
CA GLU A 138 -20.42 11.85 2.65
C GLU A 138 -19.49 11.29 3.74
N THR A 139 -18.30 11.88 3.90
CA THR A 139 -17.38 11.54 4.98
C THR A 139 -17.98 11.87 6.35
N ALA A 140 -18.65 13.02 6.52
CA ALA A 140 -19.31 13.35 7.77
C ALA A 140 -20.38 12.32 8.14
N GLU A 141 -21.18 11.86 7.18
CA GLU A 141 -22.18 10.81 7.38
C GLU A 141 -21.53 9.50 7.82
N ALA A 142 -20.45 9.08 7.15
CA ALA A 142 -19.69 7.90 7.53
C ALA A 142 -19.06 8.02 8.94
N CYS A 143 -18.49 9.18 9.26
CA CYS A 143 -17.93 9.47 10.58
C CYS A 143 -19.00 9.43 11.66
N ASN A 144 -20.16 10.05 11.46
CA ASN A 144 -21.26 10.01 12.42
C ASN A 144 -21.72 8.58 12.69
N LEU A 145 -21.83 7.72 11.66
CA LEU A 145 -22.17 6.30 11.86
C LEU A 145 -21.15 5.56 12.70
N ILE A 146 -19.85 5.76 12.47
CA ILE A 146 -18.80 5.15 13.27
C ILE A 146 -18.86 5.68 14.71
N LEU A 147 -19.01 6.98 14.89
CA LEU A 147 -18.97 7.63 16.21
C LEU A 147 -20.21 7.33 17.05
N ASP A 148 -21.39 7.24 16.45
CA ASP A 148 -22.65 6.92 17.15
C ASP A 148 -22.77 5.42 17.52
N HIS A 149 -22.02 4.54 16.86
CA HIS A 149 -22.16 3.09 17.04
C HIS A 149 -20.90 2.35 17.48
N THR A 150 -19.82 3.08 17.77
CA THR A 150 -18.58 2.51 18.31
C THR A 150 -17.96 3.46 19.32
N SER A 151 -16.93 3.00 20.02
CA SER A 151 -16.08 3.79 20.90
C SER A 151 -14.80 4.33 20.25
N TRP A 152 -14.62 4.03 18.97
CA TRP A 152 -13.40 4.31 18.21
C TRP A 152 -13.11 5.79 18.03
N GLN A 153 -11.87 6.10 17.69
CA GLN A 153 -11.44 7.43 17.27
C GLN A 153 -11.30 7.44 15.74
N ILE A 154 -11.35 8.61 15.11
CA ILE A 154 -11.22 8.72 13.65
C ILE A 154 -10.13 9.72 13.31
N ARG A 155 -9.13 9.26 12.54
CA ARG A 155 -8.08 10.09 11.96
C ARG A 155 -8.37 10.34 10.48
N LEU A 156 -8.43 11.61 10.10
CA LEU A 156 -8.73 12.06 8.73
C LEU A 156 -7.56 12.87 8.17
N LEU A 157 -7.09 12.50 6.97
CA LEU A 157 -6.09 13.24 6.21
C LEU A 157 -6.72 13.84 4.94
N SER A 158 -6.33 15.05 4.56
CA SER A 158 -6.74 15.66 3.29
C SER A 158 -5.69 16.59 2.68
N LYS A 159 -5.74 16.77 1.36
CA LYS A 159 -5.08 17.83 0.57
C LYS A 159 -6.04 18.98 0.22
N SER A 160 -7.27 18.93 0.70
CA SER A 160 -8.19 20.07 0.71
C SER A 160 -7.90 21.01 1.88
N ASN A 161 -8.64 22.10 1.99
CA ASN A 161 -8.72 22.96 3.18
C ASN A 161 -10.07 22.81 3.90
N LEU A 162 -10.79 21.68 3.74
CA LEU A 162 -12.19 21.56 4.12
C LEU A 162 -12.45 20.82 5.44
N LEU A 163 -11.47 20.10 6.02
CA LEU A 163 -11.73 19.29 7.23
C LEU A 163 -12.24 20.13 8.43
N HIS A 164 -11.82 21.40 8.56
CA HIS A 164 -12.31 22.28 9.61
C HIS A 164 -13.84 22.52 9.55
N LYS A 165 -14.44 22.37 8.36
CA LYS A 165 -15.88 22.52 8.15
C LYS A 165 -16.71 21.37 8.72
N LEU A 166 -16.10 20.20 8.99
CA LEU A 166 -16.77 19.14 9.76
C LEU A 166 -17.24 19.66 11.12
N VAL A 167 -16.48 20.60 11.69
CA VAL A 167 -16.79 21.26 12.97
C VAL A 167 -17.51 22.58 12.75
N ALA A 168 -16.97 23.46 11.90
CA ALA A 168 -17.51 24.82 11.71
C ALA A 168 -18.96 24.83 11.19
N ASP A 169 -19.31 23.87 10.33
CA ASP A 169 -20.64 23.76 9.72
C ASP A 169 -21.52 22.74 10.47
N LEU A 170 -21.11 22.28 11.66
CA LEU A 170 -21.83 21.33 12.51
C LEU A 170 -22.19 19.99 11.83
N LEU A 171 -21.37 19.56 10.87
CA LEU A 171 -21.58 18.28 10.18
C LEU A 171 -21.31 17.08 11.10
N ILE A 172 -20.45 17.27 12.12
CA ILE A 172 -20.25 16.32 13.22
C ILE A 172 -20.63 17.01 14.54
N PRO A 173 -21.52 16.41 15.36
CA PRO A 173 -21.92 16.97 16.65
C PRO A 173 -20.76 17.18 17.63
N GLU A 174 -20.85 18.23 18.46
CA GLU A 174 -19.81 18.63 19.43
C GLU A 174 -19.35 17.50 20.36
N ARG A 175 -20.29 16.65 20.81
CA ARG A 175 -20.01 15.47 21.65
C ARG A 175 -18.97 14.51 21.07
N HIS A 176 -18.76 14.54 19.75
CA HIS A 176 -17.85 13.65 19.04
C HIS A 176 -16.52 14.31 18.67
N HIS A 177 -16.36 15.63 18.83
CA HIS A 177 -15.20 16.37 18.33
C HIS A 177 -13.87 15.85 18.89
N GLN A 178 -13.84 15.46 20.17
CA GLN A 178 -12.64 14.92 20.82
C GLN A 178 -12.26 13.51 20.36
N ARG A 179 -13.10 12.85 19.56
CA ARG A 179 -12.79 11.54 18.93
C ARG A 179 -12.28 11.70 17.50
N LEU A 180 -12.18 12.93 16.99
CA LEU A 180 -11.64 13.22 15.66
C LEU A 180 -10.19 13.73 15.76
N ILE A 181 -9.35 13.29 14.84
CA ILE A 181 -7.94 13.68 14.74
C ILE A 181 -7.69 14.15 13.29
N PHE A 182 -7.42 15.44 13.10
CA PHE A 182 -7.37 16.05 11.77
C PHE A 182 -5.94 16.30 11.29
N GLY A 183 -5.67 16.02 10.02
CA GLY A 183 -4.38 16.32 9.42
C GLY A 183 -4.52 16.76 7.97
N PHE A 184 -3.51 17.49 7.51
CA PHE A 184 -3.41 17.93 6.13
C PHE A 184 -2.04 17.57 5.58
N SER A 185 -1.96 17.09 4.33
CA SER A 185 -0.66 16.86 3.70
C SER A 185 0.00 18.19 3.33
N THR A 186 1.25 18.37 3.77
CA THR A 186 2.09 19.57 3.58
C THR A 186 3.50 19.17 3.18
N GLY A 187 3.64 18.42 2.07
CA GLY A 187 4.93 17.91 1.58
C GLY A 187 5.92 19.00 1.11
N THR A 188 5.39 20.16 0.72
CA THR A 188 6.14 21.39 0.46
C THR A 188 5.37 22.57 1.06
N LEU A 189 6.05 23.67 1.39
CA LEU A 189 5.41 24.94 1.77
C LEU A 189 5.22 25.90 0.60
N ASP A 190 5.83 25.62 -0.55
CA ASP A 190 5.68 26.43 -1.75
C ASP A 190 4.38 26.08 -2.49
N ASP A 191 3.44 27.03 -2.51
CA ASP A 191 2.16 26.90 -3.21
C ASP A 191 2.33 26.70 -4.73
N ARG A 192 3.42 27.18 -5.35
CA ARG A 192 3.71 26.96 -6.78
C ARG A 192 4.10 25.52 -7.05
N VAL A 193 5.03 24.98 -6.27
CA VAL A 193 5.45 23.58 -6.35
C VAL A 193 4.26 22.67 -6.11
N ALA A 194 3.51 22.91 -5.02
CA ALA A 194 2.31 22.13 -4.71
C ALA A 194 1.26 22.21 -5.84
N ALA A 195 1.02 23.38 -6.43
CA ALA A 195 0.05 23.51 -7.52
C ALA A 195 0.46 22.73 -8.78
N ALA A 196 1.76 22.63 -9.07
CA ALA A 196 2.27 21.87 -10.22
C ALA A 196 2.05 20.34 -10.03
N ILE A 197 2.45 19.81 -8.87
CA ILE A 197 2.48 18.36 -8.63
C ILE A 197 1.20 17.80 -7.97
N GLU A 198 0.38 18.64 -7.35
CA GLU A 198 -0.85 18.29 -6.63
C GLU A 198 -2.10 18.87 -7.30
N GLN A 199 -2.26 18.58 -8.59
CA GLN A 199 -3.32 19.19 -9.41
C GLN A 199 -4.73 18.97 -8.85
N GLY A 200 -5.48 20.08 -8.73
CA GLY A 200 -6.86 20.13 -8.24
C GLY A 200 -6.99 20.22 -6.71
N THR A 201 -5.89 20.20 -5.96
CA THR A 201 -5.89 20.34 -4.50
C THR A 201 -5.96 21.80 -4.04
N ALA A 202 -6.16 22.03 -2.73
CA ALA A 202 -6.05 23.38 -2.16
C ALA A 202 -4.58 23.82 -2.03
N LYS A 203 -4.31 25.12 -2.09
CA LYS A 203 -3.00 25.70 -1.73
C LYS A 203 -2.55 25.22 -0.35
N VAL A 204 -1.27 24.92 -0.18
CA VAL A 204 -0.73 24.46 1.11
C VAL A 204 -0.93 25.52 2.18
N SER A 205 -0.76 26.80 1.84
CA SER A 205 -1.06 27.92 2.74
C SER A 205 -2.48 27.88 3.31
N LYS A 206 -3.48 27.46 2.50
CA LYS A 206 -4.87 27.30 2.92
C LYS A 206 -5.13 26.05 3.74
N ARG A 207 -4.34 24.99 3.54
CA ARG A 207 -4.34 23.79 4.40
C ARG A 207 -3.83 24.16 5.79
N ILE A 208 -2.73 24.91 5.87
CA ILE A 208 -2.14 25.39 7.11
C ILE A 208 -3.11 26.32 7.87
N GLU A 209 -3.78 27.24 7.18
CA GLU A 209 -4.83 28.08 7.78
C GLU A 209 -5.94 27.24 8.44
N SER A 210 -6.37 26.17 7.76
CA SER A 210 -7.38 25.24 8.31
C SER A 210 -6.86 24.42 9.50
N LEU A 211 -5.60 24.00 9.46
CA LEU A 211 -4.94 23.32 10.56
C LEU A 211 -4.87 24.22 11.79
N HIS A 212 -4.44 25.48 11.62
CA HIS A 212 -4.38 26.47 12.70
C HIS A 212 -5.75 26.73 13.30
N TRP A 213 -6.78 26.87 12.46
CA TRP A 213 -8.16 27.06 12.92
C TRP A 213 -8.62 25.94 13.87
N LEU A 214 -8.28 24.69 13.55
CA LEU A 214 -8.58 23.51 14.38
C LEU A 214 -7.78 23.52 15.68
N GLN A 215 -6.47 23.77 15.59
CA GLN A 215 -5.55 23.83 16.75
C GLN A 215 -5.94 24.93 17.73
N ASP A 216 -6.31 26.11 17.24
CA ASP A 216 -6.71 27.26 18.08
C ASP A 216 -8.05 27.02 18.81
N ARG A 217 -8.79 25.97 18.44
CA ARG A 217 -10.01 25.51 19.11
C ARG A 217 -9.80 24.28 19.99
N GLY A 218 -8.55 23.86 20.20
CA GLY A 218 -8.24 22.70 21.03
C GLY A 218 -8.70 21.37 20.43
N LEU A 219 -8.89 21.31 19.11
CA LEU A 219 -9.17 20.06 18.40
C LEU A 219 -7.88 19.30 18.17
N ARG A 220 -7.98 17.98 18.16
CA ARG A 220 -6.83 17.09 18.01
C ARG A 220 -6.35 17.09 16.57
N THR A 221 -5.06 17.31 16.38
CA THR A 221 -4.47 17.41 15.04
C THR A 221 -3.20 16.60 14.92
N PHE A 222 -2.79 16.27 13.70
CA PHE A 222 -1.51 15.63 13.41
C PHE A 222 -0.85 16.25 12.17
N GLY A 223 0.48 16.21 12.15
CA GLY A 223 1.29 16.69 11.02
C GLY A 223 1.46 15.62 9.95
N MET A 224 1.47 16.02 8.68
CA MET A 224 1.79 15.14 7.56
C MET A 224 2.68 15.88 6.55
N ILE A 225 3.99 15.81 6.72
CA ILE A 225 5.01 16.38 5.82
C ILE A 225 5.33 15.32 4.75
N CYS A 226 4.39 15.09 3.82
CA CYS A 226 4.50 14.03 2.81
C CYS A 226 3.77 14.36 1.49
N PRO A 227 4.37 14.02 0.33
CA PRO A 227 5.77 13.64 0.19
C PRO A 227 6.66 14.89 0.23
N SER A 228 7.79 14.81 0.94
CA SER A 228 8.85 15.80 0.77
C SER A 228 9.50 15.62 -0.61
N LEU A 229 9.99 16.71 -1.20
CA LEU A 229 10.90 16.70 -2.34
C LEU A 229 12.34 16.92 -1.85
N PRO A 230 13.37 16.56 -2.64
CA PRO A 230 14.75 16.88 -2.27
C PRO A 230 14.95 18.39 -2.12
N GLN A 231 15.81 18.77 -1.18
CA GLN A 231 16.06 20.15 -0.77
C GLN A 231 17.56 20.45 -0.93
N ASP A 232 17.91 21.73 -1.11
CA ASP A 232 19.32 22.14 -1.04
C ASP A 232 19.84 22.15 0.40
N ASP A 233 18.96 22.47 1.36
CA ASP A 233 19.24 22.39 2.80
C ASP A 233 18.00 21.89 3.56
N TYR A 234 18.15 20.71 4.17
CA TYR A 234 17.08 20.04 4.89
C TYR A 234 16.80 20.66 6.27
N ASP A 235 17.76 21.34 6.91
CA ASP A 235 17.57 21.91 8.25
C ASP A 235 16.59 23.10 8.26
N PRO A 236 16.73 24.13 7.39
CA PRO A 236 15.73 25.18 7.20
C PRO A 236 14.37 24.63 6.77
N PHE A 237 14.35 23.73 5.78
CA PHE A 237 13.11 23.11 5.32
C PHE A 237 12.35 22.46 6.48
N SER A 238 13.02 21.63 7.26
CA SER A 238 12.42 20.93 8.39
C SER A 238 11.94 21.91 9.48
N ARG A 239 12.76 22.89 9.84
CA ARG A 239 12.41 23.92 10.84
C ARG A 239 11.16 24.69 10.42
N GLU A 240 11.10 25.12 9.16
CA GLU A 240 9.98 25.89 8.61
C GLU A 240 8.71 25.03 8.49
N ALA A 241 8.84 23.79 8.01
CA ALA A 241 7.72 22.85 7.95
C ALA A 241 7.14 22.58 9.35
N CYS A 242 7.99 22.35 10.35
CA CYS A 242 7.57 22.13 11.74
C CYS A 242 6.88 23.37 12.34
N ALA A 243 7.41 24.57 12.07
CA ALA A 243 6.80 25.82 12.51
C ALA A 243 5.45 26.07 11.83
N ALA A 244 5.36 25.83 10.52
CA ALA A 244 4.15 26.02 9.72
C ALA A 244 3.00 25.13 10.22
N ILE A 245 3.26 23.87 10.56
CA ILE A 245 2.23 22.96 11.09
C ILE A 245 2.00 23.10 12.60
N ARG A 246 2.78 23.95 13.30
CA ARG A 246 2.83 24.02 14.77
C ARG A 246 3.01 22.64 15.39
N ALA A 247 4.12 21.98 15.08
CA ALA A 247 4.37 20.58 15.43
C ALA A 247 4.22 20.28 16.94
N ASP A 248 4.43 21.27 17.80
CA ASP A 248 4.20 21.23 19.26
C ASP A 248 2.72 21.06 19.66
N ARG A 249 1.79 21.32 18.73
CA ARG A 249 0.34 21.14 18.91
C ARG A 249 -0.22 19.89 18.22
N CYS A 250 0.58 19.21 17.41
CA CYS A 250 0.20 17.95 16.75
C CYS A 250 0.41 16.76 17.67
N GLU A 251 -0.50 15.79 17.73
CA GLU A 251 -0.30 14.53 18.49
C GLU A 251 0.98 13.82 18.05
N HIS A 252 1.15 13.76 16.73
CA HIS A 252 2.28 13.14 16.05
C HIS A 252 2.51 13.89 14.73
N VAL A 253 3.70 13.73 14.16
CA VAL A 253 4.07 14.27 12.84
C VAL A 253 4.59 13.12 11.99
N TRP A 254 3.87 12.79 10.93
CA TRP A 254 4.37 11.90 9.89
C TRP A 254 5.18 12.68 8.88
N ALA A 255 6.30 12.12 8.46
CA ALA A 255 7.11 12.63 7.36
C ALA A 255 7.50 11.48 6.46
N GLU A 256 7.60 11.73 5.16
CA GLU A 256 7.99 10.74 4.16
C GLU A 256 8.56 11.47 2.94
N VAL A 257 9.64 10.94 2.37
CA VAL A 257 10.15 11.40 1.08
C VAL A 257 9.32 10.86 -0.08
N ILE A 258 9.36 11.53 -1.24
CA ILE A 258 8.76 10.97 -2.45
C ILE A 258 9.39 9.60 -2.79
N ASN A 259 8.56 8.58 -2.92
CA ASN A 259 8.98 7.22 -3.26
C ASN A 259 8.74 6.93 -4.75
N LEU A 260 9.63 6.13 -5.36
CA LEU A 260 9.43 5.61 -6.70
C LEU A 260 8.24 4.63 -6.75
N ARG A 261 7.26 4.91 -7.61
CA ARG A 261 6.04 4.11 -7.84
C ARG A 261 5.66 4.15 -9.31
N GLY A 262 6.16 3.19 -10.10
CA GLY A 262 6.00 3.22 -11.56
C GLY A 262 6.59 4.52 -12.13
N GLN A 263 5.85 5.21 -12.99
CA GLN A 263 6.28 6.47 -13.60
C GLN A 263 6.06 7.72 -12.72
N SER A 264 5.87 7.56 -11.39
CA SER A 264 5.56 8.67 -10.48
C SER A 264 6.60 9.79 -10.49
N LEU A 265 7.89 9.44 -10.45
CA LEU A 265 8.98 10.42 -10.42
C LEU A 265 9.11 11.13 -11.76
N THR A 266 9.13 10.37 -12.87
CA THR A 266 9.17 10.93 -14.23
C THR A 266 8.06 11.95 -14.46
N ARG A 267 6.80 11.58 -14.22
CA ARG A 267 5.67 12.51 -14.36
C ARG A 267 5.81 13.75 -13.48
N THR A 268 6.37 13.60 -12.27
CA THR A 268 6.55 14.72 -11.34
C THR A 268 7.65 15.66 -11.82
N ILE A 269 8.76 15.13 -12.31
CA ILE A 269 9.85 15.89 -12.94
C ILE A 269 9.32 16.66 -14.16
N ASP A 270 8.56 16.00 -15.03
CA ASP A 270 8.03 16.61 -16.25
C ASP A 270 7.12 17.80 -15.94
N VAL A 271 6.15 17.66 -15.01
CA VAL A 271 5.27 18.79 -14.66
C VAL A 271 5.99 19.92 -13.92
N LEU A 272 7.06 19.64 -13.19
CA LEU A 272 7.88 20.68 -12.57
C LEU A 272 8.58 21.51 -13.66
N LYS A 273 9.16 20.86 -14.68
CA LYS A 273 9.76 21.53 -15.84
C LYS A 273 8.73 22.34 -16.63
N GLU A 274 7.57 21.77 -16.91
CA GLU A 274 6.47 22.47 -17.60
C GLU A 274 6.00 23.71 -16.84
N ALA A 275 6.07 23.70 -15.51
CA ALA A 275 5.74 24.82 -14.65
C ALA A 275 6.87 25.85 -14.48
N GLY A 276 8.03 25.65 -15.10
CA GLY A 276 9.22 26.50 -14.95
C GLY A 276 9.84 26.42 -13.55
N LEU A 277 9.74 25.25 -12.90
CA LEU A 277 10.34 24.93 -11.62
C LEU A 277 11.56 24.02 -11.84
N ASP A 278 12.50 24.49 -12.66
CA ASP A 278 13.62 23.70 -13.14
C ASP A 278 14.51 23.19 -12.00
N GLU A 279 14.75 24.00 -10.97
CA GLU A 279 15.57 23.61 -9.81
C GLU A 279 14.95 22.44 -9.03
N ASP A 280 13.63 22.46 -8.79
CA ASP A 280 12.92 21.35 -8.15
C ASP A 280 12.94 20.09 -9.02
N ALA A 281 12.78 20.26 -10.33
CA ALA A 281 12.81 19.16 -11.28
C ALA A 281 14.20 18.50 -11.34
N ASP A 282 15.26 19.31 -11.37
CA ASP A 282 16.64 18.85 -11.45
C ASP A 282 17.08 18.15 -10.15
N ARG A 283 16.72 18.72 -8.99
CA ARG A 283 16.90 18.05 -7.68
C ARG A 283 16.20 16.69 -7.63
N LEU A 284 14.94 16.63 -8.06
CA LEU A 284 14.21 15.37 -8.08
C LEU A 284 14.81 14.39 -9.10
N HIS A 285 15.25 14.87 -10.25
CA HIS A 285 15.92 14.07 -11.27
C HIS A 285 17.22 13.46 -10.76
N ASP A 286 18.04 14.20 -10.00
CA ASP A 286 19.32 13.70 -9.48
C ASP A 286 19.16 12.46 -8.59
N VAL A 287 18.11 12.42 -7.78
CA VAL A 287 17.76 11.28 -6.91
C VAL A 287 16.83 10.26 -7.57
N SER A 288 16.61 10.37 -8.89
CA SER A 288 15.70 9.50 -9.64
C SER A 288 16.42 8.70 -10.72
N GLY A 289 15.86 7.52 -11.04
CA GLY A 289 16.35 6.68 -12.14
C GLY A 289 17.43 5.69 -11.74
N LYS A 290 17.98 5.01 -12.75
CA LYS A 290 18.94 3.92 -12.57
C LYS A 290 20.28 4.43 -12.04
N GLY A 291 20.79 3.82 -10.96
CA GLY A 291 22.05 4.24 -10.35
C GLY A 291 21.92 5.44 -9.39
N ALA A 292 20.70 5.85 -9.06
CA ALA A 292 20.41 6.92 -8.10
C ALA A 292 20.07 6.40 -6.69
N GLU A 293 20.15 5.09 -6.45
CA GLU A 293 19.68 4.43 -5.23
C GLU A 293 20.37 4.97 -3.98
N GLN A 294 21.68 5.23 -4.07
CA GLN A 294 22.46 5.82 -2.99
C GLN A 294 22.05 7.28 -2.75
N ARG A 295 21.90 8.09 -3.80
CA ARG A 295 21.51 9.51 -3.68
C ARG A 295 20.09 9.66 -3.13
N TRP A 296 19.17 8.78 -3.52
CA TRP A 296 17.82 8.75 -2.97
C TRP A 296 17.80 8.36 -1.49
N ASP A 297 18.62 7.38 -1.08
CA ASP A 297 18.74 7.01 0.33
C ASP A 297 19.40 8.13 1.15
N GLU A 298 20.44 8.78 0.64
CA GLU A 298 21.07 9.97 1.26
C GLU A 298 20.04 11.08 1.46
N TYR A 299 19.28 11.44 0.43
CA TYR A 299 18.14 12.35 0.53
C TYR A 299 17.16 11.95 1.65
N ALA A 300 16.75 10.69 1.69
CA ALA A 300 15.85 10.20 2.73
C ALA A 300 16.44 10.35 4.15
N ARG A 301 17.72 10.01 4.32
CA ARG A 301 18.45 10.12 5.58
C ARG A 301 18.59 11.56 6.04
N GLU A 302 18.97 12.47 5.16
CA GLU A 302 19.13 13.90 5.49
C GLU A 302 17.79 14.54 5.87
N THR A 303 16.72 14.19 5.15
CA THR A 303 15.36 14.60 5.50
C THR A 303 14.95 14.08 6.88
N PHE A 304 15.26 12.81 7.18
CA PHE A 304 15.00 12.22 8.49
C PHE A 304 15.79 12.93 9.61
N VAL A 305 17.11 13.10 9.44
CA VAL A 305 17.98 13.74 10.44
C VAL A 305 17.48 15.15 10.74
N ALA A 306 17.10 15.90 9.71
CA ALA A 306 16.55 17.24 9.89
C ALA A 306 15.20 17.23 10.62
N HIS A 307 14.29 16.30 10.31
CA HIS A 307 13.03 16.19 11.05
C HIS A 307 13.20 15.68 12.48
N ALA A 308 14.10 14.73 12.72
CA ALA A 308 14.42 14.22 14.06
C ALA A 308 14.95 15.33 14.98
N LYS A 309 15.62 16.34 14.41
CA LYS A 309 16.11 17.52 15.13
C LYS A 309 15.00 18.53 15.48
N HIS A 310 14.06 18.80 14.57
CA HIS A 310 13.08 19.90 14.72
C HIS A 310 11.69 19.48 15.17
N VAL A 311 11.28 18.24 14.92
CA VAL A 311 10.00 17.72 15.44
C VAL A 311 10.14 17.44 16.94
N PRO A 312 9.17 17.81 17.79
CA PRO A 312 9.22 17.52 19.21
C PRO A 312 9.47 16.03 19.51
N ALA A 313 10.32 15.78 20.51
CA ALA A 313 10.72 14.44 20.91
C ALA A 313 9.50 13.52 21.14
N GLY A 314 9.58 12.29 20.62
CA GLY A 314 8.52 11.27 20.70
C GLY A 314 7.36 11.45 19.70
N ARG A 315 7.29 12.56 18.95
CA ARG A 315 6.16 12.85 18.04
C ARG A 315 6.41 12.50 16.58
N LEU A 316 7.66 12.50 16.11
CA LEU A 316 7.97 12.16 14.73
C LEU A 316 7.61 10.68 14.45
N ARG A 317 7.15 10.41 13.24
CA ARG A 317 6.94 9.08 12.65
C ARG A 317 7.43 9.15 11.20
N PHE A 318 8.71 8.92 11.00
CA PHE A 318 9.30 9.03 9.67
C PHE A 318 9.11 7.73 8.90
N LEU A 319 8.27 7.73 7.87
CA LEU A 319 7.96 6.54 7.09
C LEU A 319 9.07 6.28 6.08
N GLN A 320 9.69 5.10 6.14
CA GLN A 320 10.75 4.74 5.22
C GLN A 320 10.61 3.31 4.71
N TYR A 321 10.51 3.15 3.39
CA TYR A 321 10.64 1.84 2.75
C TYR A 321 12.11 1.48 2.63
N LEU A 322 12.49 0.34 3.22
CA LEU A 322 13.89 -0.07 3.27
C LEU A 322 14.34 -0.80 1.99
N THR A 323 15.61 -0.66 1.67
CA THR A 323 16.37 -1.48 0.70
C THR A 323 17.36 -2.38 1.47
N PRO A 324 17.96 -3.41 0.85
CA PRO A 324 18.98 -4.22 1.53
C PRO A 324 20.13 -3.38 2.08
N SER A 325 20.60 -2.41 1.30
CA SER A 325 21.75 -1.56 1.64
C SER A 325 21.46 -0.52 2.72
N SER A 326 20.21 -0.09 2.86
CA SER A 326 19.80 0.92 3.84
C SER A 326 19.24 0.33 5.14
N ALA A 327 18.93 -0.97 5.16
CA ALA A 327 18.17 -1.60 6.24
C ALA A 327 18.82 -1.47 7.62
N GLU A 328 20.14 -1.71 7.72
CA GLU A 328 20.89 -1.63 8.97
C GLU A 328 20.84 -0.21 9.57
N TRP A 329 21.11 0.80 8.73
CA TRP A 329 21.11 2.19 9.16
C TRP A 329 19.73 2.59 9.68
N TRP A 330 18.66 2.35 8.92
CA TRP A 330 17.30 2.73 9.33
C TRP A 330 16.80 1.97 10.56
N ALA A 331 17.18 0.71 10.72
CA ALA A 331 16.81 -0.07 11.89
C ALA A 331 17.46 0.47 13.17
N SER A 332 18.73 0.92 13.09
CA SER A 332 19.40 1.58 14.21
C SER A 332 18.73 2.88 14.64
N ARG A 333 17.92 3.51 13.75
CA ARG A 333 17.18 4.75 14.00
C ARG A 333 15.73 4.54 14.47
N ARG A 334 15.28 3.31 14.71
CA ARG A 334 13.95 3.06 15.31
C ARG A 334 13.74 3.75 16.67
N PRO A 335 14.73 3.78 17.58
CA PRO A 335 14.60 4.55 18.83
C PRO A 335 14.40 6.06 18.57
N GLU A 336 14.94 6.55 17.45
CA GLU A 336 14.77 7.92 16.93
C GLU A 336 13.55 8.05 16.03
N VAL A 337 12.54 7.18 16.22
CA VAL A 337 11.21 7.21 15.62
C VAL A 337 11.11 7.01 14.10
N ALA A 338 12.13 6.37 13.49
CA ALA A 338 12.03 5.82 12.14
C ALA A 338 11.03 4.65 12.09
N VAL A 339 10.05 4.75 11.19
CA VAL A 339 9.04 3.72 10.91
C VAL A 339 9.49 2.96 9.66
N CYS A 340 10.17 1.83 9.90
CA CYS A 340 10.70 0.95 8.86
C CYS A 340 9.57 0.16 8.16
N LEU A 341 9.48 0.26 6.84
CA LEU A 341 8.43 -0.36 6.03
C LEU A 341 9.00 -1.30 4.96
N GLY A 342 8.19 -2.27 4.54
CA GLY A 342 8.52 -3.21 3.46
C GLY A 342 9.33 -4.43 3.90
N LYS A 343 9.71 -5.27 2.93
CA LYS A 343 10.27 -6.62 3.18
C LYS A 343 11.53 -6.62 4.06
N TYR A 344 12.34 -5.56 4.01
CA TYR A 344 13.59 -5.48 4.78
C TYR A 344 13.43 -4.85 6.16
N ALA A 345 12.21 -4.40 6.52
CA ALA A 345 11.92 -3.96 7.88
C ALA A 345 11.94 -5.14 8.87
N ILE A 346 11.55 -6.34 8.44
CA ILE A 346 11.47 -7.52 9.31
C ILE A 346 12.88 -8.07 9.62
N THR A 347 13.75 -8.15 8.62
CA THR A 347 15.14 -8.68 8.76
C THR A 347 16.02 -7.87 9.69
N ALA A 348 15.67 -6.62 9.96
CA ALA A 348 16.45 -5.75 10.83
C ALA A 348 16.03 -5.82 12.31
N VAL A 349 14.91 -6.49 12.63
CA VAL A 349 14.55 -6.84 14.01
C VAL A 349 15.53 -7.89 14.55
N ASP A 350 15.97 -8.84 13.71
CA ASP A 350 16.90 -9.92 14.08
C ASP A 350 18.33 -9.42 14.37
N LEU A 351 18.70 -8.21 13.93
CA LEU A 351 20.02 -7.59 14.16
C LEU A 351 20.13 -6.84 15.50
N ILE A 352 19.01 -6.61 16.19
CA ILE A 352 18.96 -5.88 17.46
C ILE A 352 18.35 -6.80 18.52
N SER A 353 19.01 -7.91 18.80
CA SER A 353 18.84 -8.59 20.08
C SER A 353 19.84 -7.96 21.06
N PRO A 354 19.40 -7.33 22.16
CA PRO A 354 20.32 -6.90 23.21
C PRO A 354 20.94 -8.15 23.85
N GLU A 355 22.27 -8.26 23.83
CA GLU A 355 22.97 -9.18 24.73
C GLU A 355 22.74 -8.70 26.16
N GLU A 356 21.96 -9.46 26.94
CA GLU A 356 21.96 -9.30 28.40
C GLU A 356 23.18 -10.02 29.01
N PRO A 357 23.90 -9.38 29.95
CA PRO A 357 25.01 -10.03 30.64
C PRO A 357 24.52 -10.98 31.73
N GLY A 358 24.80 -12.27 31.52
CA GLY A 358 25.22 -13.21 32.56
C GLY A 358 24.19 -13.71 33.58
N SER A 359 23.66 -14.91 33.35
CA SER A 359 23.38 -15.87 34.43
C SER A 359 23.57 -17.28 33.91
N SER A 360 24.58 -17.96 34.44
CA SER A 360 24.91 -19.36 34.20
C SER A 360 23.75 -20.29 34.59
N GLY A 361 23.24 -21.05 33.63
CA GLY A 361 22.36 -22.20 33.84
C GLY A 361 22.35 -23.08 32.59
N GLU A 362 22.64 -24.37 32.76
CA GLU A 362 22.74 -25.39 31.70
C GLU A 362 21.47 -25.56 30.83
N PRO A 363 21.58 -26.12 29.61
CA PRO A 363 20.59 -25.93 28.56
C PRO A 363 19.40 -26.87 28.69
N ALA A 364 18.21 -26.30 28.86
CA ALA A 364 16.96 -27.00 28.56
C ALA A 364 16.66 -26.89 27.06
N VAL A 365 16.40 -28.03 26.41
CA VAL A 365 15.95 -28.09 25.02
C VAL A 365 14.53 -27.52 24.96
N VAL A 366 14.40 -26.26 24.55
CA VAL A 366 13.11 -25.59 24.34
C VAL A 366 12.68 -25.76 22.88
N SER A 367 11.52 -26.39 22.69
CA SER A 367 10.85 -26.45 21.38
C SER A 367 10.33 -25.04 21.04
N PRO A 368 10.38 -24.57 19.77
CA PRO A 368 10.02 -23.20 19.45
C PRO A 368 8.52 -22.99 19.62
N GLU A 369 8.12 -22.26 20.67
CA GLU A 369 6.74 -21.81 20.83
C GLU A 369 6.39 -20.83 19.69
N THR A 370 5.22 -21.02 19.08
CA THR A 370 4.65 -20.10 18.09
C THR A 370 4.08 -18.89 18.82
N SER A 371 4.41 -17.69 18.34
CA SER A 371 3.83 -16.46 18.89
C SER A 371 2.40 -16.22 18.40
N ASP A 372 1.62 -15.38 19.08
CA ASP A 372 0.28 -14.94 18.62
C ASP A 372 0.31 -14.38 17.18
N HIS A 373 1.43 -13.76 16.80
CA HIS A 373 1.68 -13.30 15.44
C HIS A 373 1.83 -14.45 14.43
N ASP A 374 2.54 -15.52 14.81
CA ASP A 374 2.73 -16.72 13.96
C ASP A 374 1.41 -17.45 13.74
N GLU A 375 0.58 -17.57 14.77
CA GLU A 375 -0.73 -18.19 14.69
C GLU A 375 -1.68 -17.40 13.76
N LYS A 376 -1.67 -16.07 13.88
CA LYS A 376 -2.45 -15.19 12.99
C LYS A 376 -1.97 -15.26 11.54
N TYR A 377 -0.65 -15.17 11.32
CA TYR A 377 -0.06 -15.29 9.99
C TYR A 377 -0.41 -16.63 9.34
N LEU A 378 -0.33 -17.72 10.10
CA LEU A 378 -0.73 -19.05 9.66
C LEU A 378 -2.21 -19.09 9.29
N ALA A 379 -3.11 -18.60 10.14
CA ALA A 379 -4.56 -18.61 9.90
C ALA A 379 -4.95 -17.86 8.60
N GLU A 380 -4.34 -16.71 8.34
CA GLU A 380 -4.58 -15.94 7.10
C GLU A 380 -4.19 -16.72 5.85
N ARG A 381 -3.00 -17.33 5.83
CA ARG A 381 -2.56 -18.12 4.68
C ARG A 381 -3.38 -19.39 4.56
N GLU A 382 -3.74 -20.02 5.68
CA GLU A 382 -4.64 -21.18 5.68
C GLU A 382 -5.99 -20.84 5.06
N GLN A 383 -6.53 -19.66 5.32
CA GLN A 383 -7.77 -19.18 4.72
C GLN A 383 -7.62 -18.98 3.21
N ILE A 384 -6.53 -18.36 2.74
CA ILE A 384 -6.25 -18.19 1.31
C ILE A 384 -6.20 -19.55 0.59
N VAL A 385 -5.52 -20.53 1.19
CA VAL A 385 -5.42 -21.88 0.64
C VAL A 385 -6.79 -22.56 0.61
N SER A 386 -7.58 -22.42 1.68
CA SER A 386 -8.93 -22.99 1.81
C SER A 386 -9.93 -22.42 0.82
N LEU A 387 -9.84 -21.12 0.51
CA LEU A 387 -10.71 -20.44 -0.47
C LEU A 387 -10.41 -20.83 -1.93
N GLY A 388 -9.28 -21.48 -2.20
CA GLY A 388 -8.70 -21.60 -3.53
C GLY A 388 -8.15 -22.98 -3.89
N ILE A 389 -8.87 -24.07 -3.58
CA ILE A 389 -8.42 -25.46 -3.86
C ILE A 389 -8.16 -25.73 -5.37
N LYS A 390 -8.67 -24.89 -6.28
CA LYS A 390 -8.41 -24.97 -7.74
C LYS A 390 -7.06 -24.38 -8.22
N ALA A 391 -6.00 -24.44 -7.40
CA ALA A 391 -4.62 -24.08 -7.77
C ALA A 391 -4.45 -22.67 -8.40
N THR A 392 -5.01 -21.65 -7.73
CA THR A 392 -4.73 -20.25 -8.08
C THR A 392 -3.31 -19.87 -7.66
N ILE A 393 -2.81 -18.76 -8.20
CA ILE A 393 -1.48 -18.24 -7.85
C ILE A 393 -1.42 -17.78 -6.39
N ALA A 394 -2.52 -17.21 -5.88
CA ALA A 394 -2.63 -16.85 -4.47
C ALA A 394 -2.50 -18.10 -3.57
N THR A 395 -3.13 -19.22 -3.95
CA THR A 395 -3.02 -20.51 -3.25
C THR A 395 -1.58 -21.02 -3.23
N ALA A 396 -0.91 -21.03 -4.40
CA ALA A 396 0.46 -21.52 -4.52
C ALA A 396 1.42 -20.67 -3.67
N LYS A 397 1.28 -19.35 -3.73
CA LYS A 397 2.06 -18.40 -2.93
C LYS A 397 1.82 -18.56 -1.43
N ALA A 398 0.57 -18.65 -1.00
CA ALA A 398 0.23 -18.84 0.42
C ALA A 398 0.80 -20.16 0.96
N LEU A 399 0.75 -21.27 0.20
CA LEU A 399 1.39 -22.53 0.59
C LEU A 399 2.91 -22.40 0.71
N TYR A 400 3.57 -21.71 -0.23
CA TYR A 400 4.99 -21.43 -0.15
C TYR A 400 5.36 -20.59 1.09
N GLU A 401 4.57 -19.57 1.38
CA GLU A 401 4.73 -18.72 2.57
C GLU A 401 4.60 -19.54 3.85
N ILE A 402 3.58 -20.40 3.98
CA ILE A 402 3.45 -21.29 5.15
C ILE A 402 4.65 -22.25 5.25
N HIS A 403 5.06 -22.84 4.13
CA HIS A 403 6.15 -23.82 4.10
C HIS A 403 7.48 -23.22 4.57
N SER A 404 7.82 -22.02 4.08
CA SER A 404 9.14 -21.41 4.26
C SER A 404 9.28 -20.51 5.48
N PHE A 405 8.16 -20.05 6.07
CA PHE A 405 8.17 -19.11 7.18
C PHE A 405 8.95 -19.63 8.39
N GLY A 406 9.97 -18.88 8.83
CA GLY A 406 10.79 -19.19 10.00
C GLY A 406 11.38 -20.60 9.98
N GLY A 407 11.82 -21.10 8.82
CA GLY A 407 12.34 -22.47 8.69
C GLY A 407 11.26 -23.57 8.83
N GLY A 408 10.00 -23.22 8.57
CA GLY A 408 8.84 -24.09 8.68
C GLY A 408 8.19 -24.11 10.07
N ARG A 409 8.50 -23.12 10.94
CA ARG A 409 8.00 -23.08 12.33
C ARG A 409 6.48 -23.19 12.42
N LEU A 410 5.75 -22.60 11.46
CA LEU A 410 4.28 -22.55 11.49
C LEU A 410 3.62 -23.92 11.46
N TRP A 411 4.07 -24.81 10.57
CA TRP A 411 3.48 -26.13 10.45
C TRP A 411 4.14 -27.14 11.39
N LYS A 412 5.42 -26.93 11.75
CA LYS A 412 6.16 -27.78 12.69
C LYS A 412 5.58 -27.75 14.10
N ALA A 413 4.85 -26.69 14.46
CA ALA A 413 4.19 -26.56 15.76
C ALA A 413 3.18 -27.69 16.05
N GLY A 414 2.57 -28.29 15.02
CA GLY A 414 1.55 -29.35 15.19
C GLY A 414 1.70 -30.55 14.28
N HIS A 415 2.74 -30.60 13.42
CA HIS A 415 2.88 -31.62 12.39
C HIS A 415 4.33 -32.06 12.19
N PRO A 416 4.58 -33.38 12.06
CA PRO A 416 5.93 -33.92 11.88
C PRO A 416 6.54 -33.59 10.52
N THR A 417 5.70 -33.40 9.50
CA THR A 417 6.11 -33.05 8.13
C THR A 417 5.12 -32.08 7.51
N PHE A 418 5.57 -31.29 6.53
CA PHE A 418 4.71 -30.36 5.81
C PHE A 418 3.62 -31.11 5.02
N GLU A 419 3.91 -32.32 4.54
CA GLU A 419 2.95 -33.20 3.91
C GLU A 419 1.82 -33.59 4.85
N ALA A 420 2.14 -33.97 6.09
CA ALA A 420 1.14 -34.32 7.09
C ALA A 420 0.24 -33.12 7.42
N TYR A 421 0.83 -31.93 7.48
CA TYR A 421 0.08 -30.68 7.64
C TYR A 421 -0.88 -30.42 6.47
N CYS A 422 -0.40 -30.45 5.23
CA CYS A 422 -1.21 -30.18 4.05
C CYS A 422 -2.30 -31.24 3.82
N GLN A 423 -1.98 -32.51 4.08
CA GLN A 423 -2.93 -33.63 4.01
C GLN A 423 -4.04 -33.47 5.04
N LYS A 424 -3.70 -33.07 6.29
CA LYS A 424 -4.71 -32.86 7.33
C LYS A 424 -5.58 -31.64 7.07
N ARG A 425 -5.00 -30.54 6.60
CA ARG A 425 -5.72 -29.26 6.41
C ARG A 425 -6.56 -29.22 5.14
N TRP A 426 -6.09 -29.82 4.04
CA TRP A 426 -6.70 -29.67 2.71
C TRP A 426 -6.75 -30.96 1.88
N ASP A 427 -6.46 -32.13 2.44
CA ASP A 427 -6.42 -33.42 1.71
C ASP A 427 -5.43 -33.40 0.52
N LEU A 428 -4.37 -32.58 0.62
CA LEU A 428 -3.35 -32.45 -0.42
C LEU A 428 -2.30 -33.55 -0.32
N LYS A 429 -2.18 -34.35 -1.38
CA LYS A 429 -1.10 -35.33 -1.53
C LYS A 429 0.27 -34.66 -1.56
N LYS A 430 1.30 -35.34 -1.05
CA LYS A 430 2.71 -34.91 -1.05
C LYS A 430 3.15 -34.23 -2.36
N SER A 431 2.95 -34.91 -3.50
CA SER A 431 3.36 -34.40 -4.81
C SER A 431 2.63 -33.13 -5.24
N GLN A 432 1.38 -32.94 -4.79
CA GLN A 432 0.62 -31.72 -5.08
C GLN A 432 1.06 -30.55 -4.19
N ALA A 433 1.32 -30.82 -2.90
CA ALA A 433 1.77 -29.80 -1.95
C ALA A 433 3.11 -29.18 -2.38
N TYR A 434 4.15 -29.99 -2.61
CA TYR A 434 5.46 -29.45 -3.01
C TYR A 434 5.45 -28.79 -4.38
N ARG A 435 4.65 -29.31 -5.33
CA ARG A 435 4.48 -28.64 -6.63
C ARG A 435 3.90 -27.23 -6.46
N LEU A 436 2.91 -27.05 -5.60
CA LEU A 436 2.33 -25.74 -5.31
C LEU A 436 3.33 -24.83 -4.57
N VAL A 437 4.13 -25.37 -3.65
CA VAL A 437 5.21 -24.65 -2.98
C VAL A 437 6.25 -24.15 -3.99
N GLU A 438 6.72 -24.98 -4.91
CA GLU A 438 7.67 -24.57 -5.96
C GLU A 438 7.07 -23.51 -6.90
N CYS A 439 5.79 -23.66 -7.25
CA CYS A 439 5.10 -22.63 -8.02
C CYS A 439 5.01 -21.31 -7.23
N GLY A 440 4.69 -21.37 -5.93
CA GLY A 440 4.64 -20.21 -5.06
C GLY A 440 6.00 -19.52 -4.90
N LYS A 441 7.08 -20.30 -4.79
CA LYS A 441 8.47 -19.83 -4.78
C LYS A 441 8.78 -19.03 -6.05
N PHE A 442 8.41 -19.58 -7.22
CA PHE A 442 8.61 -18.90 -8.49
C PHE A 442 7.79 -17.60 -8.61
N ILE A 443 6.53 -17.60 -8.16
CA ILE A 443 5.70 -16.38 -8.13
C ILE A 443 6.32 -15.33 -7.21
N ALA A 444 6.81 -15.71 -6.03
CA ALA A 444 7.50 -14.81 -5.12
C ALA A 444 8.77 -14.23 -5.77
N ALA A 445 9.49 -15.03 -6.57
CA ALA A 445 10.64 -14.57 -7.34
C ALA A 445 10.25 -13.58 -8.46
N LEU A 446 9.17 -13.82 -9.21
CA LEU A 446 8.65 -12.89 -10.21
C LEU A 446 8.19 -11.56 -9.59
N GLU A 447 7.50 -11.62 -8.46
CA GLU A 447 7.12 -10.41 -7.73
C GLU A 447 8.33 -9.65 -7.15
N LYS A 448 9.46 -10.34 -6.94
CA LYS A 448 10.71 -9.73 -6.51
C LYS A 448 11.41 -9.06 -7.71
N ASP A 449 11.50 -9.74 -8.84
CA ASP A 449 12.05 -9.24 -10.11
C ASP A 449 11.32 -7.96 -10.59
N GLY A 450 9.98 -7.97 -10.56
CA GLY A 450 9.18 -6.80 -10.93
C GLY A 450 9.20 -5.63 -9.94
N ARG A 451 9.84 -5.78 -8.76
CA ARG A 451 9.95 -4.73 -7.72
C ARG A 451 11.25 -3.93 -7.79
N ASP A 452 12.24 -4.38 -8.55
CA ASP A 452 13.56 -3.75 -8.63
C ASP A 452 13.68 -2.68 -9.74
N GLY A 453 12.55 -2.24 -10.32
CA GLY A 453 12.48 -1.06 -11.20
C GLY A 453 13.15 -1.18 -12.58
N ASP A 454 13.93 -2.23 -12.82
CA ASP A 454 14.76 -2.41 -14.02
C ASP A 454 14.24 -3.53 -14.96
N SER A 455 13.07 -4.11 -14.68
CA SER A 455 12.47 -5.13 -15.58
C SER A 455 11.59 -4.44 -16.64
N PRO A 456 11.96 -4.48 -17.94
CA PRO A 456 11.16 -3.91 -19.02
C PRO A 456 9.81 -4.62 -19.23
N PHE A 457 9.51 -5.65 -18.43
CA PHE A 457 8.34 -6.52 -18.56
C PHE A 457 7.42 -6.50 -17.33
N GLY A 458 7.57 -5.47 -16.47
CA GLY A 458 6.77 -5.28 -15.27
C GLY A 458 5.27 -5.55 -15.49
N GLU A 459 4.65 -6.22 -14.51
CA GLU A 459 3.20 -6.46 -14.32
C GLU A 459 2.60 -7.77 -14.88
N LYS A 460 3.35 -8.61 -15.60
CA LYS A 460 2.81 -9.82 -16.28
C LYS A 460 3.00 -11.12 -15.48
N LEU A 461 2.27 -11.26 -14.37
CA LEU A 461 2.21 -12.53 -13.62
C LEU A 461 1.49 -13.63 -14.42
N PRO A 462 1.82 -14.92 -14.19
CA PRO A 462 1.00 -16.02 -14.68
C PRO A 462 -0.46 -15.85 -14.23
N LYS A 463 -1.38 -16.58 -14.85
CA LYS A 463 -2.82 -16.61 -14.52
C LYS A 463 -3.17 -17.74 -13.55
N ASN A 464 -2.49 -18.87 -13.66
CA ASN A 464 -2.71 -20.05 -12.84
C ASN A 464 -1.45 -20.92 -12.75
N GLU A 465 -1.44 -21.89 -11.84
CA GLU A 465 -0.34 -22.84 -11.68
C GLU A 465 -0.04 -23.64 -12.96
N GLY A 466 -1.05 -23.88 -13.81
CA GLY A 466 -0.88 -24.59 -15.07
C GLY A 466 0.11 -23.91 -16.02
N GLN A 467 0.21 -22.58 -16.01
CA GLN A 467 1.22 -21.83 -16.78
C GLN A 467 2.61 -21.87 -16.14
N VAL A 468 2.69 -22.00 -14.82
CA VAL A 468 3.98 -22.07 -14.10
C VAL A 468 4.61 -23.45 -14.28
N ARG A 469 3.79 -24.50 -14.37
CA ARG A 469 4.25 -25.89 -14.38
C ARG A 469 5.29 -26.21 -15.45
N PRO A 470 5.17 -25.77 -16.73
CA PRO A 470 6.20 -26.02 -17.72
C PRO A 470 7.54 -25.39 -17.35
N LEU A 471 7.56 -24.20 -16.75
CA LEU A 471 8.81 -23.55 -16.33
C LEU A 471 9.57 -24.35 -15.28
N MET A 472 8.87 -25.13 -14.45
CA MET A 472 9.50 -25.93 -13.40
C MET A 472 10.35 -27.07 -13.96
N THR A 473 10.29 -27.35 -15.28
CA THR A 473 11.18 -28.32 -15.93
C THR A 473 12.55 -27.74 -16.26
N LEU A 474 12.70 -26.40 -16.22
CA LEU A 474 13.99 -25.73 -16.40
C LEU A 474 14.77 -25.67 -15.07
N PRO A 475 16.11 -25.59 -15.13
CA PRO A 475 16.93 -25.18 -13.98
C PRO A 475 16.46 -23.84 -13.38
N ASP A 476 16.55 -23.69 -12.06
CA ASP A 476 16.02 -22.53 -11.32
C ASP A 476 16.51 -21.19 -11.92
N GLU A 477 17.78 -21.09 -12.33
CA GLU A 477 18.39 -19.88 -12.89
C GLU A 477 17.76 -19.41 -14.22
N HIS A 478 17.13 -20.30 -14.98
CA HIS A 478 16.59 -19.98 -16.32
C HIS A 478 15.09 -19.65 -16.32
N ARG A 479 14.38 -19.92 -15.22
CA ARG A 479 12.91 -19.82 -15.18
C ARG A 479 12.40 -18.39 -15.33
N LEU A 480 13.05 -17.44 -14.67
CA LEU A 480 12.66 -16.02 -14.72
C LEU A 480 12.88 -15.45 -16.11
N GLU A 481 14.06 -15.72 -16.68
CA GLU A 481 14.41 -15.28 -18.02
C GLU A 481 13.46 -15.85 -19.08
N CYS A 482 13.20 -17.16 -19.03
CA CYS A 482 12.25 -17.80 -19.95
C CYS A 482 10.86 -17.19 -19.84
N TRP A 483 10.35 -16.99 -18.62
CA TRP A 483 9.05 -16.34 -18.42
C TRP A 483 9.01 -14.91 -18.95
N ASN A 484 10.04 -14.11 -18.66
CA ASN A 484 10.15 -12.74 -19.13
C ASN A 484 10.18 -12.67 -20.67
N GLY A 485 10.90 -13.58 -21.33
CA GLY A 485 10.86 -13.71 -22.79
C GLY A 485 9.47 -14.07 -23.34
N ILE A 486 8.76 -14.99 -22.68
CA ILE A 486 7.39 -15.39 -23.06
C ILE A 486 6.43 -14.20 -23.05
N VAL A 487 6.48 -13.39 -21.98
CA VAL A 487 5.54 -12.29 -21.73
C VAL A 487 5.95 -10.98 -22.40
N SER A 488 7.16 -10.90 -22.94
CA SER A 488 7.55 -9.83 -23.88
C SER A 488 6.68 -9.88 -25.15
N GLY A 489 6.44 -11.08 -25.69
CA GLY A 489 5.69 -11.27 -26.94
C GLY A 489 4.19 -11.56 -26.80
N ALA A 490 3.67 -11.69 -25.58
CA ALA A 490 2.27 -12.03 -25.34
C ALA A 490 1.74 -11.55 -23.98
N ASP A 491 0.42 -11.44 -23.83
CA ASP A 491 -0.23 -11.21 -22.53
C ASP A 491 -0.46 -12.56 -21.80
N PRO A 492 0.05 -12.75 -20.56
CA PRO A 492 -0.22 -13.93 -19.74
C PRO A 492 -1.70 -14.28 -19.59
N SER A 493 -2.59 -13.28 -19.66
CA SER A 493 -4.04 -13.48 -19.52
C SER A 493 -4.64 -14.30 -20.68
N ALA A 494 -4.00 -14.19 -21.85
CA ALA A 494 -4.34 -14.85 -23.11
C ALA A 494 -3.58 -16.16 -23.35
N LEU A 495 -2.46 -16.38 -22.66
CA LEU A 495 -1.66 -17.60 -22.80
C LEU A 495 -2.33 -18.82 -22.13
N THR A 496 -2.25 -19.97 -22.78
CA THR A 496 -2.62 -21.28 -22.24
C THR A 496 -1.38 -22.00 -21.68
N ALA A 497 -1.60 -23.00 -20.82
CA ALA A 497 -0.52 -23.86 -20.31
C ALA A 497 0.21 -24.63 -21.44
N GLY A 498 -0.48 -24.91 -22.55
CA GLY A 498 0.10 -25.56 -23.72
C GLY A 498 1.07 -24.66 -24.46
N GLU A 499 0.69 -23.41 -24.72
CA GLU A 499 1.54 -22.42 -25.38
C GLU A 499 2.79 -22.10 -24.55
N VAL A 500 2.64 -21.96 -23.23
CA VAL A 500 3.80 -21.77 -22.34
C VAL A 500 4.75 -22.97 -22.42
N ARG A 501 4.22 -24.20 -22.51
CA ARG A 501 5.06 -25.41 -22.65
C ARG A 501 5.85 -25.42 -23.95
N VAL A 502 5.26 -24.97 -25.06
CA VAL A 502 5.96 -24.88 -26.35
C VAL A 502 7.12 -23.89 -26.23
N LYS A 503 6.86 -22.68 -25.72
CA LYS A 503 7.89 -21.65 -25.56
C LYS A 503 9.01 -22.04 -24.58
N VAL A 504 8.68 -22.77 -23.51
CA VAL A 504 9.69 -23.31 -22.59
C VAL A 504 10.61 -24.31 -23.28
N ARG A 505 10.07 -25.14 -24.18
CA ARG A 505 10.86 -26.09 -24.96
C ARG A 505 11.77 -25.37 -25.95
N GLU A 506 11.22 -24.43 -26.71
CA GLU A 506 11.99 -23.59 -27.65
C GLU A 506 13.15 -22.89 -26.93
N PHE A 507 12.88 -22.28 -25.77
CA PHE A 507 13.91 -21.66 -24.94
C PHE A 507 14.99 -22.66 -24.48
N ALA A 508 14.60 -23.88 -24.08
CA ALA A 508 15.55 -24.89 -23.64
C ALA A 508 16.43 -25.42 -24.78
N GLU A 509 15.86 -25.58 -25.98
CA GLU A 509 16.55 -25.98 -27.20
C GLU A 509 17.55 -24.91 -27.65
N GLU A 510 17.14 -23.63 -27.67
CA GLU A 510 18.01 -22.48 -28.00
C GLU A 510 19.22 -22.34 -27.07
N ARG A 511 19.09 -22.80 -25.82
CA ARG A 511 20.15 -22.74 -24.80
C ARG A 511 20.90 -24.05 -24.60
N GLU A 512 20.61 -25.05 -25.44
CA GLU A 512 21.22 -26.38 -25.39
C GLU A 512 21.16 -27.02 -23.98
N LEU A 513 20.05 -26.80 -23.25
CA LEU A 513 19.95 -27.27 -21.86
C LEU A 513 19.88 -28.80 -21.80
N PRO A 514 20.66 -29.44 -20.91
CA PRO A 514 20.72 -30.90 -20.80
C PRO A 514 19.35 -31.48 -20.43
N GLY A 515 18.91 -32.50 -21.17
CA GLY A 515 17.58 -33.13 -21.03
C GLY A 515 16.52 -32.63 -22.01
N PHE A 516 16.83 -31.61 -22.82
CA PHE A 516 15.96 -31.05 -23.87
C PHE A 516 16.55 -31.18 -25.29
N ALA A 517 17.58 -32.01 -25.46
CA ALA A 517 18.25 -32.22 -26.74
C ALA A 517 17.27 -32.59 -27.86
N SER A 518 17.45 -31.93 -29.00
CA SER A 518 16.68 -32.07 -30.23
C SER A 518 16.32 -33.52 -30.54
N GLY A 519 15.07 -33.88 -30.29
CA GLY A 519 14.45 -35.04 -30.91
C GLY A 519 14.40 -34.78 -32.41
N LYS A 520 15.18 -35.57 -33.15
CA LYS A 520 15.25 -35.65 -34.61
C LYS A 520 13.92 -35.36 -35.30
N GLN A 521 13.97 -34.55 -36.35
CA GLN A 521 13.08 -34.71 -37.49
C GLN A 521 13.18 -36.16 -37.98
N ASP A 522 12.07 -36.87 -37.93
CA ASP A 522 11.61 -37.82 -38.95
C ASP A 522 10.08 -37.92 -38.87
#